data_AF-A0A7J7QE75-F1
#
_entry.id   AF-A0A7J7QE75-F1
#
_cell.length_a   1.000
_cell.length_b   1.000
_cell.length_c   1.000
_cell.angle_alpha   90.00
_cell.angle_beta   90.00
_cell.angle_gamma   90.00
#
_symmetry.space_group_name_H-M   'P 1'
#
loop_
_entity.id
_entity.type
_entity.pdbx_description
1 polymer ?
#
loop_
_entity_poly.entity_id
_entity_poly.type
_entity_poly.pdbx_seq_one_letter_code
_entity_poly.pdbx_strand_id
1 'polypeptide(L)'
;MALLAPHICSSAATRPAARGTTITRTIFDRLSPRCYSRRQASAHGAAEGTAAAAAAAAAAAAAAAAAPAWQVYTGKMPLIGFEAVAAALKHLQPDQQLLELHTYTLLQGPGQVWYFDFLPLRPTHPATAAMLLSASAAPGEVRVRRLEARTVRPSSSVRLVGSCHHDEPLQLAADFNRTFNTQLHLLHNNCGHHTDGLTRLLLSTKHS
;
A
#
# COMPACT_ATOMS: atom_id res chain seq x y z
N MET A 1 22.13 58.74 28.49
CA MET A 1 22.31 58.91 27.04
C MET A 1 21.66 57.74 26.35
N ALA A 2 20.46 57.95 25.81
CA ALA A 2 19.68 56.99 25.04
C ALA A 2 19.66 57.48 23.58
N LEU A 3 19.84 56.58 22.61
CA LEU A 3 19.57 56.63 21.16
C LEU A 3 19.97 55.23 20.64
N LEU A 4 19.31 54.49 19.74
CA LEU A 4 18.14 54.67 18.88
C LEU A 4 17.75 53.26 18.39
N ALA A 5 16.47 52.94 18.36
CA ALA A 5 15.90 51.84 17.56
C ALA A 5 15.22 52.43 16.32
N PRO A 6 15.13 51.71 15.19
CA PRO A 6 14.19 52.05 14.13
C PRO A 6 12.96 51.13 14.12
N HIS A 7 11.79 51.78 14.23
CA HIS A 7 10.46 51.33 13.82
C HIS A 7 10.16 51.85 12.41
N ILE A 8 9.64 51.01 11.50
CA ILE A 8 8.69 51.36 10.39
C ILE A 8 7.90 50.06 10.06
N CYS A 9 6.65 49.84 10.50
CA CYS A 9 5.33 50.21 9.91
C CYS A 9 5.13 49.80 8.43
N SER A 10 4.47 48.67 8.14
CA SER A 10 3.01 48.50 7.95
C SER A 10 2.47 48.96 6.59
N SER A 11 1.95 48.02 5.78
CA SER A 11 0.70 48.24 5.03
C SER A 11 0.06 46.90 4.63
N ALA A 12 -1.26 46.90 4.71
CA ALA A 12 -2.18 45.77 4.66
C ALA A 12 -2.89 45.64 3.30
N ALA A 13 -3.82 44.66 3.28
CA ALA A 13 -4.87 44.36 2.29
C ALA A 13 -4.41 43.44 1.12
N THR A 14 -5.11 42.38 0.73
CA THR A 14 -6.58 42.21 0.66
C THR A 14 -6.96 40.72 0.59
N ARG A 15 -8.10 40.33 1.20
CA ARG A 15 -8.80 39.04 1.00
C ARG A 15 -9.39 38.94 -0.41
N PRO A 16 -9.50 37.74 -0.98
CA PRO A 16 -10.79 37.02 -1.01
C PRO A 16 -10.61 35.53 -0.62
N ALA A 17 -11.45 34.89 0.20
CA ALA A 17 -12.82 34.46 -0.07
C ALA A 17 -12.98 33.54 -1.32
N ALA A 18 -12.61 32.27 -1.18
CA ALA A 18 -13.19 31.16 -1.93
C ALA A 18 -13.09 29.91 -1.04
N ARG A 19 -14.18 29.54 -0.36
CA ARG A 19 -15.12 28.49 -0.77
C ARG A 19 -14.42 27.15 -0.97
N GLY A 20 -14.67 26.26 -0.01
CA GLY A 20 -14.08 24.94 0.05
C GLY A 20 -14.50 24.04 -1.09
N THR A 21 -13.73 22.97 -1.27
CA THR A 21 -14.25 21.74 -1.85
C THR A 21 -13.43 20.59 -1.30
N THR A 22 -13.99 19.95 -0.27
CA THR A 22 -13.74 18.56 0.07
C THR A 22 -13.92 17.74 -1.20
N ILE A 23 -12.85 17.19 -1.77
CA ILE A 23 -12.95 16.19 -2.85
C ILE A 23 -12.71 14.83 -2.21
N THR A 24 -13.70 14.41 -1.42
CA THR A 24 -14.03 13.00 -1.26
C THR A 24 -14.83 12.65 -2.51
N ARG A 25 -14.21 11.99 -3.48
CA ARG A 25 -14.93 11.42 -4.63
C ARG A 25 -14.68 9.93 -4.71
N THR A 26 -15.57 9.24 -4.01
CA THR A 26 -16.20 7.96 -4.33
C THR A 26 -16.07 7.61 -5.82
N ILE A 27 -15.31 6.56 -6.12
CA ILE A 27 -15.37 5.84 -7.40
C ILE A 27 -15.63 4.38 -7.06
N PHE A 28 -16.88 4.08 -6.68
CA PHE A 28 -17.39 2.73 -6.64
C PHE A 28 -18.90 2.76 -6.86
N ASP A 29 -19.30 3.17 -8.07
CA ASP A 29 -20.67 2.97 -8.52
C ASP A 29 -20.72 2.96 -10.04
N ARG A 30 -20.90 1.77 -10.60
CA ARG A 30 -21.45 1.43 -11.94
C ARG A 30 -20.90 0.07 -12.39
N LEU A 31 -21.56 -1.00 -11.94
CA LEU A 31 -21.63 -2.24 -12.69
C LEU A 31 -23.08 -2.72 -12.68
N SER A 32 -23.88 -2.21 -13.62
CA SER A 32 -25.14 -2.84 -14.02
C SER A 32 -24.83 -3.97 -15.00
N PRO A 33 -25.29 -5.21 -14.78
CA PRO A 33 -25.15 -6.26 -15.76
C PRO A 33 -26.18 -6.08 -16.88
N ARG A 34 -25.67 -6.03 -18.11
CA ARG A 34 -26.46 -6.10 -19.35
C ARG A 34 -27.22 -7.43 -19.40
N CYS A 35 -28.52 -7.33 -19.66
CA CYS A 35 -29.39 -8.44 -20.01
C CYS A 35 -28.79 -9.21 -21.21
N TYR A 36 -28.52 -10.50 -21.04
CA TYR A 36 -28.26 -11.41 -22.15
C TYR A 36 -29.45 -12.37 -22.27
N SER A 37 -30.11 -12.30 -23.42
CA SER A 37 -31.29 -13.08 -23.79
C SER A 37 -30.99 -14.58 -23.82
N ARG A 38 -31.75 -15.34 -23.03
CA ARG A 38 -31.79 -16.80 -23.01
C ARG A 38 -32.54 -17.31 -24.24
N ARG A 39 -31.84 -18.00 -25.15
CA ARG A 39 -32.45 -18.78 -26.23
C ARG A 39 -32.84 -20.15 -25.67
N GLN A 40 -34.13 -20.47 -25.69
CA GLN A 40 -34.67 -21.77 -25.32
C GLN A 40 -34.39 -22.79 -26.42
N ALA A 41 -33.93 -23.98 -26.03
CA ALA A 41 -34.04 -25.19 -26.84
C ALA A 41 -34.41 -26.33 -25.89
N SER A 42 -35.57 -26.92 -26.14
CA SER A 42 -36.10 -28.11 -25.50
C SER A 42 -35.34 -29.36 -25.93
N ALA A 43 -35.15 -30.32 -25.03
CA ALA A 43 -35.23 -31.75 -25.36
C ALA A 43 -35.38 -32.59 -24.09
N HIS A 44 -36.31 -33.54 -24.15
CA HIS A 44 -36.59 -34.60 -23.19
C HIS A 44 -35.36 -35.49 -22.91
N GLY A 45 -35.15 -35.85 -21.64
CA GLY A 45 -34.20 -36.90 -21.27
C GLY A 45 -33.96 -37.03 -19.76
N ALA A 46 -34.60 -38.05 -19.16
CA ALA A 46 -34.19 -38.87 -18.01
C ALA A 46 -33.62 -38.23 -16.72
N ALA A 47 -34.27 -38.58 -15.61
CA ALA A 47 -34.16 -38.01 -14.27
C ALA A 47 -32.91 -38.39 -13.43
N GLU A 48 -31.80 -38.84 -14.03
CA GLU A 48 -30.55 -39.15 -13.31
C GLU A 48 -29.49 -38.03 -13.39
N GLY A 49 -29.70 -37.00 -14.21
CA GLY A 49 -28.76 -35.90 -14.40
C GLY A 49 -28.91 -34.71 -13.44
N THR A 50 -29.96 -34.67 -12.60
CA THR A 50 -30.32 -33.46 -11.83
C THR A 50 -29.45 -33.25 -10.60
N ALA A 51 -29.08 -34.32 -9.88
CA ALA A 51 -28.20 -34.23 -8.72
C ALA A 51 -26.76 -33.86 -9.14
N ALA A 52 -26.26 -34.45 -10.22
CA ALA A 52 -24.93 -34.13 -10.76
C ALA A 52 -24.88 -32.71 -11.35
N ALA A 53 -25.93 -32.27 -12.07
CA ALA A 53 -26.02 -30.90 -12.58
C ALA A 53 -26.19 -29.86 -11.47
N ALA A 54 -26.94 -30.18 -10.40
CA ALA A 54 -27.08 -29.32 -9.23
C ALA A 54 -25.77 -29.24 -8.43
N ALA A 55 -25.04 -30.34 -8.27
CA ALA A 55 -23.72 -30.37 -7.64
C ALA A 55 -22.69 -29.60 -8.46
N ALA A 56 -22.70 -29.73 -9.79
CA ALA A 56 -21.83 -28.97 -10.69
C ALA A 56 -22.17 -27.47 -10.68
N ALA A 57 -23.46 -27.10 -10.64
CA ALA A 57 -23.90 -25.72 -10.53
C ALA A 57 -23.55 -25.13 -9.15
N ALA A 58 -23.67 -25.90 -8.07
CA ALA A 58 -23.27 -25.49 -6.73
C ALA A 58 -21.74 -25.36 -6.62
N ALA A 59 -20.97 -26.25 -7.25
CA ALA A 59 -19.51 -26.15 -7.32
C ALA A 59 -19.06 -24.95 -8.18
N ALA A 60 -19.73 -24.69 -9.30
CA ALA A 60 -19.48 -23.51 -10.13
C ALA A 60 -19.90 -22.21 -9.43
N ALA A 61 -21.00 -22.21 -8.67
CA ALA A 61 -21.42 -21.08 -7.84
C ALA A 61 -20.47 -20.86 -6.66
N ALA A 62 -19.97 -21.92 -6.03
CA ALA A 62 -18.96 -21.84 -4.97
C ALA A 62 -17.60 -21.35 -5.52
N ALA A 63 -17.20 -21.81 -6.71
CA ALA A 63 -16.00 -21.34 -7.39
C ALA A 63 -16.13 -19.89 -7.90
N ALA A 64 -17.34 -19.46 -8.30
CA ALA A 64 -17.63 -18.08 -8.68
C ALA A 64 -17.81 -17.15 -7.47
N ALA A 65 -18.22 -17.69 -6.31
CA ALA A 65 -18.32 -16.96 -5.04
C ALA A 65 -16.96 -16.77 -4.37
N ALA A 66 -15.97 -17.59 -4.69
CA ALA A 66 -14.59 -17.35 -4.28
C ALA A 66 -14.01 -16.22 -5.14
N ALA A 67 -14.25 -14.97 -4.71
CA ALA A 67 -13.56 -13.81 -5.26
C ALA A 67 -12.05 -14.12 -5.32
N PRO A 68 -11.35 -13.79 -6.42
CA PRO A 68 -9.95 -14.17 -6.56
C PRO A 68 -9.17 -13.64 -5.37
N ALA A 69 -8.59 -14.54 -4.58
CA ALA A 69 -7.85 -14.15 -3.39
C ALA A 69 -6.75 -13.16 -3.79
N TRP A 70 -6.68 -12.06 -3.06
CA TRP A 70 -5.64 -11.07 -3.30
C TRP A 70 -4.29 -11.69 -2.96
N GLN A 71 -3.26 -11.43 -3.75
CA GLN A 71 -1.92 -11.96 -3.50
C GLN A 71 -1.05 -10.88 -2.88
N VAL A 72 -0.35 -11.23 -1.80
CA VAL A 72 0.56 -10.34 -1.08
C VAL A 72 1.98 -10.71 -1.44
N TYR A 73 2.73 -9.75 -1.96
CA TYR A 73 4.16 -9.89 -2.23
C TYR A 73 4.94 -8.89 -1.40
N THR A 74 6.19 -9.23 -1.12
CA THR A 74 7.18 -8.27 -0.60
C THR A 74 8.32 -8.16 -1.58
N GLY A 75 8.90 -6.98 -1.65
CA GLY A 75 10.04 -6.72 -2.52
C GLY A 75 11.14 -5.93 -1.84
N LYS A 76 12.32 -5.98 -2.47
CA LYS A 76 13.50 -5.22 -2.09
C LYS A 76 14.00 -4.42 -3.29
N MET A 77 14.42 -3.19 -3.06
CA MET A 77 15.10 -2.36 -4.07
C MET A 77 16.21 -1.54 -3.43
N PRO A 78 17.28 -1.20 -4.17
CA PRO A 78 18.33 -0.35 -3.61
C PRO A 78 17.78 1.02 -3.24
N LEU A 79 18.24 1.57 -2.11
CA LEU A 79 17.95 2.96 -1.76
C LEU A 79 18.84 3.89 -2.59
N ILE A 80 18.22 4.66 -3.48
CA ILE A 80 18.91 5.73 -4.23
C ILE A 80 18.96 6.98 -3.34
N GLY A 81 20.16 7.55 -3.16
CA GLY A 81 20.40 8.77 -2.37
C GLY A 81 20.74 8.55 -0.89
N PHE A 82 20.81 7.30 -0.44
CA PHE A 82 21.25 6.93 0.93
C PHE A 82 22.55 6.12 0.94
N GLU A 83 23.26 6.06 -0.18
CA GLU A 83 24.48 5.25 -0.35
C GLU A 83 25.55 5.65 0.67
N ALA A 84 25.71 6.95 0.94
CA ALA A 84 26.65 7.46 1.93
C ALA A 84 26.29 7.05 3.37
N VAL A 85 24.99 7.03 3.69
CA VAL A 85 24.47 6.63 5.01
C VAL A 85 24.64 5.12 5.18
N ALA A 86 24.33 4.34 4.13
CA ALA A 86 24.53 2.90 4.10
C ALA A 86 26.00 2.54 4.31
N ALA A 87 26.93 3.23 3.62
CA ALA A 87 28.36 3.05 3.79
C ALA A 87 28.82 3.34 5.23
N ALA A 88 28.32 4.42 5.85
CA ALA A 88 28.66 4.78 7.22
C ALA A 88 28.19 3.75 8.26
N LEU A 89 27.03 3.11 8.05
CA LEU A 89 26.47 2.15 9.01
C LEU A 89 26.98 0.71 8.83
N LYS A 90 27.64 0.38 7.72
CA LYS A 90 28.23 -0.96 7.49
C LYS A 90 29.11 -1.44 8.63
N HIS A 91 29.83 -0.53 9.29
CA HIS A 91 30.72 -0.88 10.40
C HIS A 91 30.00 -1.14 11.72
N LEU A 92 28.79 -0.61 11.89
CA LEU A 92 28.03 -0.76 13.12
C LEU A 92 27.25 -2.07 13.14
N GLN A 93 26.78 -2.56 11.98
CA GLN A 93 26.08 -3.84 11.84
C GLN A 93 26.42 -4.50 10.50
N PRO A 94 27.59 -5.16 10.38
CA PRO A 94 28.07 -5.73 9.10
C PRO A 94 27.14 -6.80 8.51
N ASP A 95 26.39 -7.50 9.37
CA ASP A 95 25.45 -8.54 8.95
C ASP A 95 24.06 -7.99 8.59
N GLN A 96 23.78 -6.71 8.85
CA GLN A 96 22.49 -6.10 8.55
C GLN A 96 22.64 -5.02 7.47
N GLN A 97 22.21 -5.35 6.26
CA GLN A 97 22.08 -4.43 5.11
C GLN A 97 20.93 -3.42 5.30
N LEU A 98 20.80 -2.82 6.48
CA LEU A 98 19.64 -2.01 6.92
C LEU A 98 19.31 -0.85 5.99
N LEU A 99 20.31 -0.34 5.28
CA LEU A 99 20.20 0.81 4.38
C LEU A 99 20.57 0.51 2.94
N GLU A 100 20.98 -0.71 2.60
CA GLU A 100 21.29 -1.03 1.21
C GLU A 100 20.02 -1.36 0.42
N LEU A 101 18.98 -1.83 1.11
CA LEU A 101 17.75 -2.31 0.47
C LEU A 101 16.51 -1.75 1.17
N HIS A 102 15.79 -0.90 0.44
CA HIS A 102 14.43 -0.53 0.75
C HIS A 102 13.49 -1.73 0.59
N THR A 103 12.62 -1.95 1.56
CA THR A 103 11.57 -2.99 1.53
C THR A 103 10.21 -2.38 1.30
N TYR A 104 9.35 -3.08 0.57
CA TYR A 104 8.00 -2.64 0.22
C TYR A 104 7.04 -3.82 0.09
N THR A 105 5.75 -3.53 0.15
CA THR A 105 4.67 -4.51 -0.04
C THR A 105 3.95 -4.24 -1.36
N LEU A 106 3.61 -5.31 -2.08
CA LEU A 106 2.70 -5.28 -3.22
C LEU A 106 1.45 -6.08 -2.90
N LEU A 107 0.30 -5.54 -3.27
CA LEU A 107 -1.00 -6.19 -3.15
C LEU A 107 -1.62 -6.32 -4.53
N GLN A 108 -1.73 -7.54 -5.02
CA GLN A 108 -2.26 -7.87 -6.34
C GLN A 108 -3.69 -8.37 -6.22
N GLY A 109 -4.60 -7.70 -6.92
CA GLY A 109 -5.98 -8.13 -7.08
C GLY A 109 -6.31 -8.39 -8.55
N PRO A 110 -7.59 -8.63 -8.88
CA PRO A 110 -8.02 -8.82 -10.26
C PRO A 110 -7.69 -7.62 -11.14
N GLY A 111 -6.67 -7.75 -12.00
CA GLY A 111 -6.27 -6.74 -12.98
C GLY A 111 -5.65 -5.46 -12.40
N GLN A 112 -5.19 -5.50 -11.15
CA GLN A 112 -4.55 -4.35 -10.51
C GLN A 112 -3.47 -4.75 -9.52
N VAL A 113 -2.47 -3.89 -9.39
CA VAL A 113 -1.39 -4.03 -8.43
C VAL A 113 -1.24 -2.72 -7.67
N TRP A 114 -1.20 -2.82 -6.35
CA TRP A 114 -0.98 -1.70 -5.45
C TRP A 114 0.36 -1.85 -4.75
N TYR A 115 1.10 -0.76 -4.67
CA TYR A 115 2.42 -0.64 -4.10
C TYR A 115 2.35 0.21 -2.84
N PHE A 116 2.97 -0.29 -1.77
CA PHE A 116 3.03 0.34 -0.46
C PHE A 116 4.48 0.43 0.00
N ASP A 117 4.93 1.63 0.35
CA ASP A 117 6.23 1.84 0.96
C ASP A 117 6.17 2.83 2.13
N PHE A 118 7.26 2.88 2.88
CA PHE A 118 7.51 3.88 3.91
C PHE A 118 8.91 4.44 3.75
N LEU A 119 9.02 5.74 3.53
CA LEU A 119 10.28 6.42 3.22
C LEU A 119 10.37 7.75 3.98
N PRO A 120 11.58 8.31 4.14
CA PRO A 120 11.73 9.68 4.63
C PRO A 120 11.02 10.66 3.69
N LEU A 121 10.38 11.69 4.24
CA LEU A 121 9.67 12.71 3.45
C LEU A 121 10.59 13.42 2.45
N ARG A 122 11.85 13.67 2.85
CA ARG A 122 12.89 14.29 2.01
C ARG A 122 14.14 13.41 2.00
N PRO A 123 14.17 12.33 1.21
CA PRO A 123 15.20 11.30 1.29
C PRO A 123 16.60 11.83 0.93
N THR A 124 16.69 12.74 -0.03
CA THR A 124 17.96 13.29 -0.53
C THR A 124 18.46 14.51 0.25
N HIS A 125 17.71 14.99 1.23
CA HIS A 125 18.08 16.20 1.97
C HIS A 125 19.12 15.87 3.07
N PRO A 126 20.25 16.60 3.16
CA PRO A 126 21.35 16.26 4.07
C PRO A 126 20.91 16.26 5.55
N ALA A 127 20.01 17.15 5.95
CA ALA A 127 19.46 17.16 7.30
C ALA A 127 18.71 15.86 7.65
N THR A 128 18.03 15.23 6.68
CA THR A 128 17.37 13.93 6.89
C THR A 128 18.41 12.86 7.19
N ALA A 129 19.49 12.81 6.41
CA ALA A 129 20.60 11.89 6.65
C ALA A 129 21.24 12.12 8.03
N ALA A 130 21.49 13.38 8.40
CA ALA A 130 22.07 13.72 9.71
C ALA A 130 21.18 13.26 10.87
N MET A 131 19.87 13.52 10.82
CA MET A 131 18.93 13.04 11.83
C MET A 131 19.00 11.52 11.96
N LEU A 132 18.90 10.79 10.84
CA LEU A 132 18.90 9.34 10.83
C LEU A 132 20.22 8.74 11.33
N LEU A 133 21.37 9.29 10.93
CA LEU A 133 22.69 8.87 11.40
C LEU A 133 22.91 9.16 12.90
N SER A 134 22.30 10.23 13.41
CA SER A 134 22.33 10.57 14.84
C SER A 134 21.34 9.77 15.70
N ALA A 135 20.74 8.71 15.14
CA ALA A 135 19.68 7.90 15.75
C ALA A 135 18.41 8.71 16.13
N SER A 136 18.26 9.92 15.60
CA SER A 136 17.09 10.76 15.80
C SER A 136 15.95 10.38 14.86
N ALA A 137 14.72 10.75 15.25
CA ALA A 137 13.56 10.61 14.39
C ALA A 137 13.67 11.55 13.18
N ALA A 138 13.31 11.08 12.00
CA ALA A 138 13.07 11.91 10.82
C ALA A 138 11.60 11.83 10.40
N PRO A 139 11.03 12.91 9.85
CA PRO A 139 9.71 12.84 9.23
C PRO A 139 9.70 11.82 8.08
N GLY A 140 8.87 10.80 8.21
CA GLY A 140 8.58 9.81 7.18
C GLY A 140 7.22 10.02 6.54
N GLU A 141 7.00 9.29 5.46
CA GLU A 141 5.76 9.28 4.68
C GLU A 141 5.48 7.84 4.22
N VAL A 142 4.25 7.39 4.47
CA VAL A 142 3.75 6.15 3.89
C VAL A 142 3.17 6.47 2.52
N ARG A 143 3.65 5.82 1.46
CA ARG A 143 3.16 6.06 0.10
C ARG A 143 2.37 4.87 -0.40
N VAL A 144 1.32 5.20 -1.14
CA VAL A 144 0.44 4.23 -1.78
C VAL A 144 0.34 4.59 -3.25
N ARG A 145 0.63 3.64 -4.13
CA ARG A 145 0.58 3.86 -5.57
C ARG A 145 -0.08 2.67 -6.26
N ARG A 146 -1.01 2.94 -7.16
CA ARG A 146 -1.46 1.93 -8.11
C ARG A 146 -0.43 1.82 -9.24
N LEU A 147 0.03 0.62 -9.53
CA LEU A 147 0.95 0.38 -10.64
C LEU A 147 0.16 0.15 -11.93
N GLU A 148 0.78 0.51 -13.06
CA GLU A 148 0.24 0.21 -14.40
C GLU A 148 0.28 -1.29 -14.70
N ALA A 149 1.25 -1.98 -14.10
CA ALA A 149 1.35 -3.43 -14.14
C ALA A 149 0.05 -4.06 -13.61
N ARG A 150 -0.52 -4.98 -14.39
CA ARG A 150 -1.73 -5.71 -14.02
C ARG A 150 -1.44 -6.97 -13.22
N THR A 151 -0.19 -7.45 -13.28
CA THR A 151 0.30 -8.62 -12.55
C THR A 151 1.75 -8.42 -12.13
N VAL A 152 2.10 -9.04 -11.01
CA VAL A 152 3.43 -9.14 -10.42
C VAL A 152 3.95 -10.53 -10.72
N ARG A 153 5.18 -10.60 -11.21
CA ARG A 153 5.89 -11.87 -11.35
C ARG A 153 6.95 -11.96 -10.25
N PRO A 154 7.00 -13.06 -9.49
CA PRO A 154 8.10 -13.31 -8.57
C PRO A 154 9.45 -13.22 -9.28
N SER A 155 10.45 -12.70 -8.59
CA SER A 155 11.82 -12.52 -9.08
C SER A 155 12.80 -12.67 -7.91
N SER A 156 14.10 -12.44 -8.16
CA SER A 156 15.09 -12.38 -7.09
C SER A 156 14.80 -11.27 -6.06
N SER A 157 14.17 -10.18 -6.50
CA SER A 157 13.87 -8.99 -5.69
C SER A 157 12.42 -8.90 -5.22
N VAL A 158 11.51 -9.74 -5.73
CA VAL A 158 10.08 -9.74 -5.38
C VAL A 158 9.61 -11.15 -5.09
N ARG A 159 9.00 -11.39 -3.94
CA ARG A 159 8.58 -12.73 -3.50
C ARG A 159 7.11 -12.73 -3.12
N LEU A 160 6.38 -13.76 -3.57
CA LEU A 160 5.04 -14.03 -3.08
C LEU A 160 5.14 -14.47 -1.61
N VAL A 161 4.39 -13.81 -0.73
CA VAL A 161 4.35 -14.16 0.69
C VAL A 161 3.11 -15.00 1.00
N GLY A 162 1.97 -14.67 0.41
CA GLY A 162 0.74 -15.43 0.66
C GLY A 162 -0.48 -14.86 -0.05
N SER A 163 -1.64 -15.42 0.31
CA SER A 163 -2.94 -14.96 -0.16
C SER A 163 -3.69 -14.26 0.97
N CYS A 164 -4.28 -13.11 0.66
CA CYS A 164 -5.13 -12.32 1.51
C CYS A 164 -6.59 -12.69 1.24
N HIS A 165 -7.31 -13.04 2.31
CA HIS A 165 -8.70 -13.50 2.27
C HIS A 165 -9.68 -12.50 2.90
N HIS A 166 -9.23 -11.27 3.19
CA HIS A 166 -10.12 -10.21 3.65
C HIS A 166 -11.02 -9.72 2.52
N ASP A 167 -12.25 -9.32 2.86
CA ASP A 167 -13.23 -8.84 1.87
C ASP A 167 -12.78 -7.52 1.21
N GLU A 168 -12.15 -6.64 1.99
CA GLU A 168 -11.66 -5.33 1.54
C GLU A 168 -10.16 -5.11 1.86
N PRO A 169 -9.23 -5.81 1.18
CA PRO A 169 -7.79 -5.73 1.50
C PRO A 169 -7.19 -4.33 1.35
N LEU A 170 -7.70 -3.55 0.39
CA LEU A 170 -7.25 -2.16 0.19
C LEU A 170 -7.69 -1.23 1.32
N GLN A 171 -8.91 -1.40 1.83
CA GLN A 171 -9.42 -0.61 2.95
C GLN A 171 -8.62 -0.94 4.22
N LEU A 172 -8.38 -2.23 4.45
CA LEU A 172 -7.54 -2.72 5.55
C LEU A 172 -6.11 -2.12 5.49
N ALA A 173 -5.49 -2.11 4.31
CA ALA A 173 -4.18 -1.48 4.12
C ALA A 173 -4.21 0.04 4.33
N ALA A 174 -5.27 0.72 3.89
CA ALA A 174 -5.44 2.15 4.08
C ALA A 174 -5.60 2.52 5.57
N ASP A 175 -6.35 1.74 6.33
CA ASP A 175 -6.53 1.96 7.77
C ASP A 175 -5.24 1.69 8.54
N PHE A 176 -4.49 0.64 8.20
CA PHE A 176 -3.14 0.42 8.72
C PHE A 176 -2.25 1.65 8.50
N ASN A 177 -2.15 2.13 7.26
CA ASN A 177 -1.30 3.26 6.90
C ASN A 177 -1.69 4.55 7.64
N ARG A 178 -2.99 4.77 7.91
CA ARG A 178 -3.48 5.94 8.66
C ARG A 178 -3.02 5.93 10.11
N THR A 179 -2.89 4.74 10.70
CA THR A 179 -2.48 4.57 12.11
C THR A 179 -0.99 4.33 12.29
N PHE A 180 -0.25 4.09 11.21
CA PHE A 180 1.17 3.80 11.25
C PHE A 180 1.98 5.02 11.73
N ASN A 181 2.93 4.79 12.64
CA ASN A 181 3.80 5.85 13.13
C ASN A 181 4.74 6.35 12.02
N THR A 182 4.58 7.61 11.60
CA THR A 182 5.38 8.21 10.52
C THR A 182 6.68 8.85 11.01
N GLN A 183 7.00 8.80 12.30
CA GLN A 183 8.33 9.17 12.81
C GLN A 183 9.33 8.07 12.46
N LEU A 184 10.10 8.27 11.40
CA LEU A 184 11.03 7.27 10.88
C LEU A 184 12.27 7.19 11.77
N HIS A 185 12.60 5.97 12.18
CA HIS A 185 13.83 5.63 12.89
C HIS A 185 14.52 4.45 12.21
N LEU A 186 15.84 4.55 12.02
CA LEU A 186 16.58 3.50 11.31
C LEU A 186 16.48 2.12 11.97
N LEU A 187 16.49 2.05 13.29
CA LEU A 187 16.60 0.79 14.03
C LEU A 187 15.25 0.19 14.44
N HIS A 188 14.24 1.02 14.75
CA HIS A 188 13.01 0.54 15.40
C HIS A 188 11.70 1.06 14.76
N ASN A 189 11.77 1.85 13.69
CA ASN A 189 10.59 2.23 12.91
C ASN A 189 10.98 2.62 11.48
N ASN A 190 11.26 1.62 10.64
CA ASN A 190 11.76 1.78 9.28
C ASN A 190 10.85 1.07 8.25
N CYS A 191 11.23 1.09 6.97
CA CYS A 191 10.49 0.45 5.89
C CYS A 191 10.23 -1.06 6.10
N GLY A 192 11.15 -1.77 6.77
CA GLY A 192 10.98 -3.18 7.12
C GLY A 192 9.84 -3.38 8.12
N HIS A 193 9.80 -2.56 9.16
CA HIS A 193 8.72 -2.61 10.17
C HIS A 193 7.35 -2.32 9.55
N HIS A 194 7.28 -1.36 8.63
CA HIS A 194 6.05 -1.08 7.87
C HIS A 194 5.64 -2.27 7.01
N THR A 195 6.56 -2.79 6.20
CA THR A 195 6.35 -3.95 5.32
C THR A 195 5.88 -5.17 6.10
N ASP A 196 6.55 -5.49 7.21
CA ASP A 196 6.22 -6.64 8.06
C ASP A 196 4.86 -6.48 8.74
N GLY A 197 4.56 -5.28 9.27
CA GLY A 197 3.30 -4.98 9.92
C GLY A 197 2.12 -5.09 8.95
N LEU A 198 2.23 -4.48 7.77
CA LEU A 198 1.20 -4.54 6.74
C LEU A 198 1.01 -5.97 6.21
N THR A 199 2.10 -6.68 5.94
CA THR A 199 2.06 -8.06 5.45
C THR A 199 1.40 -8.99 6.47
N ARG A 200 1.75 -8.87 7.76
CA ARG A 200 1.13 -9.64 8.84
C ARG A 200 -0.37 -9.36 8.94
N LEU A 201 -0.77 -8.09 8.83
CA LEU A 201 -2.19 -7.72 8.86
C LEU A 201 -2.96 -8.33 7.69
N LEU A 202 -2.45 -8.17 6.46
CA LEU A 202 -3.10 -8.66 5.24
C LEU A 202 -3.21 -10.19 5.17
N LEU A 203 -2.27 -10.90 5.81
CA LEU A 203 -2.24 -12.36 5.85
C LEU A 203 -2.88 -12.93 7.14
N SER A 204 -3.35 -12.07 8.03
CA SER A 204 -4.04 -12.52 9.24
C SER A 204 -5.33 -13.24 8.86
N THR A 205 -5.66 -14.31 9.59
CA THR A 205 -6.96 -14.95 9.45
C THR A 205 -8.03 -13.99 9.97
N LYS A 206 -9.08 -13.77 9.17
CA LYS A 206 -10.28 -13.06 9.62
C LYS A 206 -10.82 -13.76 10.88
N HIS A 207 -10.65 -13.15 12.05
CA HIS A 207 -11.41 -13.53 13.22
C HIS A 207 -12.82 -13.02 13.00
N SER A 208 -13.70 -13.94 12.56
CA SER A 208 -15.15 -13.74 12.52
C SER A 208 -15.72 -13.61 13.92
#